data_AF-A0A963AD65-F1
#
_entry.id   AF-A0A963AD65-F1
#
_cell.length_a   1.000
_cell.length_b   1.000
_cell.length_c   1.000
_cell.angle_alpha   90.00
_cell.angle_beta   90.00
_cell.angle_gamma   90.00
#
_symmetry.space_group_name_H-M   'P 1'
#
loop_
_entity.id
_entity.type
_entity.pdbx_description
1 polymer ?
#
loop_
_entity_poly.entity_id
_entity_poly.type
_entity_poly.pdbx_seq_one_letter_code
_entity_poly.pdbx_strand_id
1 'polypeptide(L)'
;MTDQSLFADLLVIDCASFIAGPAAATILSDFGARVIKIEPPGGGDGYRKLKHLPGVPRCEQNYPWRLTNRGKQSLALDLKQPEGRAVLEQLIGRADVFVTNYPLAVREKLRLRYTDIRALNPKTIYASLTPYGESGPEAGSTGYDATA
;
A
#
# COMPACT_ATOMS: atom_id res chain seq x y z
N MET A 1 22.08 10.26 -22.42
CA MET A 1 20.95 10.16 -21.49
C MET A 1 21.35 9.11 -20.47
N THR A 2 21.31 9.42 -19.18
CA THR A 2 21.66 8.45 -18.14
C THR A 2 20.65 7.31 -18.20
N ASP A 3 21.13 6.08 -18.36
CA ASP A 3 20.35 4.83 -18.49
C ASP A 3 19.67 4.39 -17.17
N GLN A 4 19.41 5.36 -16.29
CA GLN A 4 18.89 5.15 -14.95
C GLN A 4 17.43 5.59 -14.92
N SER A 5 16.54 4.69 -14.52
CA SER A 5 15.11 4.96 -14.38
C SER A 5 14.86 6.10 -13.39
N LEU A 6 13.82 6.91 -13.63
CA LEU A 6 13.54 8.16 -12.90
C LEU A 6 13.53 8.00 -11.37
N PHE A 7 13.06 6.86 -10.86
CA PHE A 7 12.95 6.57 -9.42
C PHE A 7 13.85 5.41 -8.97
N ALA A 8 14.93 5.10 -9.69
CA ALA A 8 15.80 3.94 -9.41
C ALA A 8 16.26 3.84 -7.94
N ASP A 9 16.48 4.98 -7.28
CA ASP A 9 17.04 5.05 -5.94
C ASP A 9 15.96 5.15 -4.83
N LEU A 10 14.67 5.12 -5.20
CA LEU A 10 13.57 5.24 -4.24
C LEU A 10 13.14 3.88 -3.69
N LEU A 11 13.01 3.81 -2.36
CA LEU A 11 12.33 2.73 -1.65
C LEU A 11 10.91 3.15 -1.27
N VAL A 12 9.93 2.41 -1.77
CA VAL A 12 8.50 2.63 -1.50
C VAL A 12 7.95 1.47 -0.70
N ILE A 13 7.31 1.77 0.43
CA ILE A 13 6.54 0.80 1.20
C ILE A 13 5.07 0.97 0.86
N ASP A 14 4.53 0.01 0.12
CA ASP A 14 3.10 -0.07 -0.19
C ASP A 14 2.39 -0.85 0.92
N CYS A 15 1.89 -0.13 1.91
CA CYS A 15 1.04 -0.64 2.98
C CYS A 15 -0.43 -0.25 2.71
N ALA A 16 -0.85 -0.31 1.46
CA ALA A 16 -2.23 -0.07 1.03
C ALA A 16 -2.92 -1.38 0.64
N SER A 17 -4.22 -1.31 0.35
CA SER A 17 -5.04 -2.44 -0.05
C SER A 17 -5.94 -2.10 -1.25
N PHE A 18 -6.40 -3.11 -1.98
CA PHE A 18 -7.25 -2.93 -3.16
C PHE A 18 -6.58 -2.10 -4.28
N ILE A 19 -7.19 -1.00 -4.71
CA ILE A 19 -6.87 -0.37 -6.01
C ILE A 19 -6.13 0.94 -5.82
N ALA A 20 -6.71 1.94 -5.17
CA ALA A 20 -6.20 3.32 -5.23
C ALA A 20 -4.73 3.46 -4.79
N GLY A 21 -4.39 3.00 -3.58
CA GLY A 21 -3.02 3.04 -3.08
C GLY A 21 -2.07 2.14 -3.88
N PRO A 22 -2.41 0.84 -4.10
CA PRO A 22 -1.55 -0.04 -4.89
C PRO A 22 -1.35 0.41 -6.35
N ALA A 23 -2.33 1.05 -6.97
CA ALA A 23 -2.18 1.63 -8.31
C ALA A 23 -1.13 2.75 -8.32
N ALA A 24 -1.21 3.68 -7.38
CA ALA A 24 -0.20 4.74 -7.22
C ALA A 24 1.21 4.15 -7.01
N ALA A 25 1.35 3.16 -6.13
CA ALA A 25 2.62 2.49 -5.89
C ALA A 25 3.12 1.71 -7.12
N THR A 26 2.24 1.18 -7.96
CA THR A 26 2.62 0.50 -9.21
C THR A 26 3.24 1.47 -10.20
N ILE A 27 2.68 2.67 -10.32
CA ILE A 27 3.25 3.72 -11.18
C ILE A 27 4.67 4.07 -10.72
N LEU A 28 4.91 4.19 -9.41
CA LEU A 28 6.26 4.39 -8.88
C LEU A 28 7.20 3.24 -9.26
N SER A 29 6.72 1.99 -9.20
CA SER A 29 7.48 0.82 -9.65
C SER A 29 7.78 0.85 -11.14
N ASP A 30 6.82 1.27 -11.99
CA ASP A 30 7.00 1.35 -13.44
C ASP A 30 8.06 2.40 -13.82
N PHE A 31 8.24 3.45 -12.99
CA PHE A 31 9.32 4.43 -13.10
C PHE A 31 10.63 4.01 -12.40
N GLY A 32 10.70 2.77 -11.91
CA GLY A 32 11.91 2.14 -11.41
C GLY A 32 12.11 2.13 -9.89
N ALA A 33 11.14 2.63 -9.11
CA ALA A 33 11.24 2.54 -7.67
C ALA A 33 11.23 1.09 -7.18
N ARG A 34 11.99 0.80 -6.13
CA ARG A 34 11.87 -0.48 -5.43
C ARG A 34 10.64 -0.43 -4.54
N VAL A 35 9.58 -1.12 -4.93
CA VAL A 35 8.33 -1.15 -4.18
C VAL A 35 8.17 -2.46 -3.43
N ILE A 36 7.98 -2.39 -2.12
CA ILE A 36 7.68 -3.53 -1.24
C ILE A 36 6.23 -3.42 -0.79
N LYS A 37 5.38 -4.32 -1.28
CA LYS A 37 4.00 -4.50 -0.85
C LYS A 37 3.96 -5.25 0.46
N ILE A 38 3.34 -4.66 1.48
CA ILE A 38 3.06 -5.31 2.75
C ILE A 38 1.67 -5.94 2.68
N GLU A 39 1.58 -7.22 3.03
CA GLU A 39 0.34 -7.99 2.99
C GLU A 39 0.16 -8.80 4.27
N PRO A 40 -1.09 -9.07 4.72
CA PRO A 40 -1.30 -10.00 5.82
C PRO A 40 -0.90 -11.44 5.40
N PRO A 41 -0.45 -12.28 6.34
CA PRO A 41 -0.10 -13.67 6.05
C PRO A 41 -1.30 -14.51 5.60
N GLY A 42 -1.01 -15.63 4.94
CA GLY A 42 -2.00 -16.58 4.42
C GLY A 42 -2.61 -16.10 3.10
N GLY A 43 -3.67 -15.29 3.17
CA GLY A 43 -4.45 -14.89 1.99
C GLY A 43 -3.90 -13.70 1.21
N GLY A 44 -2.98 -12.93 1.80
CA GLY A 44 -2.52 -11.67 1.27
C GLY A 44 -3.62 -10.61 1.20
N ASP A 45 -3.44 -9.63 0.34
CA ASP A 45 -4.48 -8.63 0.05
C ASP A 45 -5.74 -9.29 -0.51
N GLY A 46 -6.92 -8.89 -0.01
CA GLY A 46 -8.21 -9.39 -0.49
C GLY A 46 -8.41 -9.20 -2.00
N TYR A 47 -7.75 -8.20 -2.60
CA TYR A 47 -7.77 -7.95 -4.03
C TYR A 47 -7.22 -9.10 -4.87
N ARG A 48 -6.36 -9.96 -4.31
CA ARG A 48 -5.90 -11.20 -4.96
C ARG A 48 -7.07 -12.13 -5.32
N LYS A 49 -8.19 -12.04 -4.60
CA LYS A 49 -9.37 -12.87 -4.81
C LYS A 49 -10.34 -12.31 -5.84
N LEU A 50 -10.12 -11.09 -6.35
CA LEU A 50 -11.05 -10.43 -7.28
C LEU A 50 -11.29 -11.26 -8.55
N LYS A 51 -10.27 -11.98 -9.04
CA LYS A 51 -10.38 -12.88 -10.20
C LYS A 51 -11.42 -13.99 -10.06
N HIS A 52 -11.91 -14.24 -8.84
CA HIS A 52 -12.89 -15.28 -8.52
C HIS A 52 -14.31 -14.73 -8.34
N LEU A 53 -14.52 -13.41 -8.43
CA LEU A 53 -15.85 -12.83 -8.30
C LEU A 53 -16.72 -13.12 -9.53
N PRO A 54 -18.05 -13.28 -9.34
CA PRO A 54 -18.99 -13.38 -10.45
C PRO A 54 -18.87 -12.19 -11.42
N GLY A 55 -18.95 -12.46 -12.73
CA GLY A 55 -18.83 -11.43 -13.77
C GLY A 55 -17.40 -11.07 -14.15
N VAL A 56 -16.39 -11.60 -13.45
CA VAL A 56 -14.97 -11.40 -13.80
C VAL A 56 -14.52 -12.49 -14.79
N PRO A 57 -13.98 -12.13 -15.97
CA PRO A 57 -13.44 -13.09 -16.94
C PRO A 57 -12.49 -14.11 -16.30
N ARG A 58 -12.72 -15.40 -16.58
CA ARG A 58 -11.84 -16.48 -16.11
C ARG A 58 -10.52 -16.43 -16.88
N CYS A 59 -9.43 -16.30 -16.14
CA CYS A 59 -8.08 -16.31 -16.68
C CYS A 59 -7.16 -17.02 -15.69
N GLU A 60 -6.17 -17.74 -16.19
CA GLU A 60 -5.14 -18.37 -15.36
C GLU A 60 -4.35 -17.31 -14.58
N GLN A 61 -3.96 -16.23 -15.28
CA GLN A 61 -3.29 -15.11 -14.66
C GLN A 61 -4.26 -14.25 -13.86
N ASN A 62 -3.82 -13.81 -12.69
CA ASN A 62 -4.56 -12.84 -11.88
C ASN A 62 -4.40 -11.42 -12.46
N TYR A 63 -5.03 -11.15 -13.60
CA TYR A 63 -4.90 -9.87 -14.28
C TYR A 63 -5.33 -8.65 -13.44
N PRO A 64 -6.37 -8.71 -12.56
CA PRO A 64 -6.67 -7.59 -11.68
C PRO A 64 -5.50 -7.29 -10.76
N TRP A 65 -4.94 -8.33 -10.11
CA TRP A 65 -3.77 -8.17 -9.26
C TRP A 65 -2.58 -7.57 -10.02
N ARG A 66 -2.28 -8.06 -11.23
CA ARG A 66 -1.16 -7.54 -12.05
C ARG A 66 -1.35 -6.07 -12.44
N LEU A 67 -2.58 -5.62 -12.63
CA LEU A 67 -2.88 -4.23 -12.98
C LEU A 67 -2.40 -3.24 -11.91
N THR A 68 -2.49 -3.62 -10.63
CA THR A 68 -2.17 -2.72 -9.50
C THR A 68 -1.04 -3.22 -8.61
N ASN A 69 -0.32 -4.29 -8.99
CA ASN A 69 0.79 -4.85 -8.21
C ASN A 69 1.92 -5.47 -9.04
N ARG A 70 1.98 -5.28 -10.37
CA ARG A 70 3.16 -5.67 -11.16
C ARG A 70 4.42 -4.92 -10.68
N GLY A 71 5.59 -5.52 -10.89
CA GLY A 71 6.89 -4.91 -10.55
C GLY A 71 7.24 -4.88 -9.07
N LYS A 72 6.27 -5.06 -8.17
CA LYS A 72 6.48 -5.00 -6.72
C LYS A 72 7.02 -6.30 -6.15
N GLN A 73 7.86 -6.17 -5.13
CA GLN A 73 8.15 -7.25 -4.19
C GLN A 73 6.98 -7.39 -3.21
N SER A 74 6.72 -8.60 -2.70
CA SER A 74 5.66 -8.85 -1.71
C SER A 74 6.28 -9.43 -0.43
N LEU A 75 5.86 -8.89 0.71
CA LEU A 75 6.26 -9.34 2.03
C LEU A 75 5.02 -9.51 2.91
N ALA A 76 4.80 -10.73 3.39
CA ALA A 76 3.73 -11.04 4.32
C ALA A 76 4.16 -10.72 5.76
N LEU A 77 3.44 -9.80 6.42
CA LEU A 77 3.66 -9.43 7.82
C LEU A 77 2.34 -9.43 8.59
N ASP A 78 2.30 -10.09 9.75
CA ASP A 78 1.23 -9.86 10.71
C ASP A 78 1.56 -8.63 11.56
N LEU A 79 1.00 -7.48 11.16
CA LEU A 79 1.22 -6.20 11.83
C LEU A 79 0.57 -6.11 13.22
N LYS A 80 -0.21 -7.12 13.62
CA LYS A 80 -0.75 -7.22 14.99
C LYS A 80 0.27 -7.82 15.95
N GLN A 81 1.27 -8.53 15.44
CA GLN A 81 2.34 -9.11 16.25
C GLN A 81 3.49 -8.10 16.38
N PRO A 82 4.11 -7.99 17.58
CA PRO A 82 5.26 -7.12 17.80
C PRO A 82 6.40 -7.34 16.79
N GLU A 83 6.65 -8.59 16.40
CA GLU A 83 7.72 -8.96 15.48
C GLU A 83 7.41 -8.48 14.05
N GLY A 84 6.18 -8.69 13.57
CA GLY A 84 5.74 -8.20 12.27
C GLY A 84 5.75 -6.67 12.21
N ARG A 85 5.37 -6.02 13.32
CA ARG A 85 5.48 -4.57 13.47
C ARG A 85 6.94 -4.11 13.44
N ALA A 86 7.85 -4.76 14.17
CA ALA A 86 9.27 -4.38 14.21
C ALA A 86 9.91 -4.44 12.81
N VAL A 87 9.57 -5.44 11.99
CA VAL A 87 10.04 -5.52 10.60
C VAL A 87 9.54 -4.33 9.78
N LEU A 88 8.26 -3.96 9.91
CA LEU A 88 7.71 -2.80 9.22
C LEU A 88 8.40 -1.50 9.66
N GLU A 89 8.69 -1.32 10.94
CA GLU A 89 9.38 -0.13 11.46
C GLU A 89 10.80 0.01 10.88
N GLN A 90 11.54 -1.09 10.75
CA GLN A 90 12.85 -1.09 10.08
C GLN A 90 12.75 -0.71 8.59
N LEU A 91 11.69 -1.17 7.90
CA LEU A 91 11.44 -0.79 6.51
C LEU A 91 11.09 0.70 6.39
N ILE A 92 10.22 1.22 7.26
CA ILE A 92 9.85 2.64 7.31
C ILE A 92 11.07 3.53 7.56
N GLY A 93 11.97 3.12 8.47
CA GLY A 93 13.22 3.84 8.78
C GLY A 93 14.13 4.07 7.57
N ARG A 94 13.91 3.35 6.48
CA ARG A 94 14.68 3.44 5.22
C ARG A 94 13.85 3.93 4.03
N ALA A 95 12.53 4.05 4.19
CA ALA A 95 11.63 4.32 3.08
C ALA A 95 11.61 5.79 2.70
N ASP A 96 11.58 6.07 1.40
CA ASP A 96 11.37 7.42 0.86
C ASP A 96 9.88 7.75 0.81
N VAL A 97 9.05 6.75 0.50
CA VAL A 97 7.58 6.89 0.40
C VAL A 97 6.88 5.77 1.15
N PHE A 98 5.90 6.12 1.97
CA PHE A 98 4.98 5.18 2.61
C PHE A 98 3.56 5.44 2.07
N VAL A 99 2.95 4.41 1.46
CA VAL A 99 1.61 4.50 0.86
C VAL A 99 0.61 3.74 1.70
N THR A 100 -0.54 4.34 2.02
CA THR A 100 -1.64 3.67 2.71
C THR A 100 -3.01 4.19 2.26
N ASN A 101 -3.99 3.30 2.23
CA ASN A 101 -5.40 3.64 2.05
C ASN A 101 -6.32 2.86 3.01
N TYR A 102 -5.76 2.31 4.10
CA TYR A 102 -6.59 1.65 5.12
C TYR A 102 -7.59 2.64 5.75
N PRO A 103 -8.74 2.20 6.28
CA PRO A 103 -9.60 3.07 7.09
C PRO A 103 -8.85 3.68 8.28
N LEU A 104 -9.19 4.90 8.71
CA LEU A 104 -8.48 5.61 9.78
C LEU A 104 -8.38 4.81 11.08
N ALA A 105 -9.47 4.16 11.50
CA ALA A 105 -9.48 3.32 12.70
C ALA A 105 -8.52 2.13 12.61
N VAL A 106 -8.28 1.60 11.40
CA VAL A 106 -7.29 0.53 11.17
C VAL A 106 -5.88 1.09 11.25
N ARG A 107 -5.64 2.28 10.67
CA ARG A 107 -4.34 2.96 10.75
C ARG A 107 -3.96 3.24 12.19
N GLU A 108 -4.88 3.73 13.01
CA GLU A 108 -4.62 3.98 14.43
C GLU A 108 -4.25 2.68 15.18
N LYS A 109 -5.05 1.61 15.01
CA LYS A 109 -4.78 0.31 15.65
C LYS A 109 -3.43 -0.28 15.24
N LEU A 110 -3.04 -0.11 13.97
CA LEU A 110 -1.78 -0.62 13.44
C LEU A 110 -0.62 0.39 13.51
N ARG A 111 -0.83 1.58 14.09
CA ARG A 111 0.16 2.67 14.19
C ARG A 111 0.74 3.09 12.83
N LEU A 112 -0.14 3.36 11.87
CA LEU A 112 0.18 3.72 10.49
C LEU A 112 -0.26 5.16 10.14
N ARG A 113 -0.57 6.00 11.13
CA ARG A 113 -0.92 7.41 10.85
C ARG A 113 0.35 8.19 10.51
N TYR A 114 0.17 9.35 9.88
CA TYR A 114 1.28 10.25 9.57
C TYR A 114 2.23 10.46 10.76
N THR A 115 1.69 10.71 11.95
CA THR A 115 2.49 10.93 13.16
C THR A 115 3.33 9.72 13.56
N ASP A 116 2.79 8.51 13.41
CA ASP A 116 3.49 7.26 13.71
C ASP A 116 4.65 7.02 12.72
N ILE A 117 4.39 7.26 11.42
CA ILE A 117 5.40 7.09 10.37
C ILE A 117 6.49 8.16 10.47
N ARG A 118 6.10 9.43 10.66
CA ARG A 118 7.01 10.59 10.81
C ARG A 118 7.95 10.43 12.00
N ALA A 119 7.48 9.85 13.10
CA ALA A 119 8.31 9.59 14.28
C ALA A 119 9.44 8.58 14.00
N LEU A 120 9.21 7.62 13.11
CA LEU A 120 10.21 6.62 12.71
C LEU A 120 11.15 7.16 11.63
N ASN A 121 10.62 7.95 10.69
CA ASN A 121 11.40 8.56 9.62
C ASN A 121 10.86 9.96 9.24
N PRO A 122 11.51 11.05 9.71
CA PRO A 122 11.06 12.41 9.42
C PRO A 122 11.16 12.82 7.95
N LYS A 123 11.91 12.09 7.13
CA LYS A 123 12.13 12.38 5.70
C LYS A 123 11.12 11.67 4.79
N THR A 124 10.43 10.65 5.28
CA THR A 124 9.46 9.87 4.47
C THR A 124 8.29 10.74 4.02
N ILE A 125 7.95 10.62 2.74
CA ILE A 125 6.69 11.11 2.18
C ILE A 125 5.57 10.14 2.59
N TYR A 126 4.58 10.63 3.32
CA TYR A 126 3.40 9.86 3.69
C TYR A 126 2.27 10.10 2.69
N ALA A 127 2.02 9.13 1.83
CA ALA A 127 0.98 9.17 0.82
C ALA A 127 -0.28 8.47 1.35
N SER A 128 -1.28 9.28 1.70
CA SER A 128 -2.57 8.85 2.21
C SER A 128 -3.64 8.97 1.14
N LEU A 129 -4.39 7.88 0.91
CA LEU A 129 -5.57 7.90 0.07
C LEU A 129 -6.79 7.55 0.93
N THR A 130 -7.85 8.32 0.77
CA THR A 130 -9.12 8.21 1.51
C THR A 130 -10.26 8.60 0.58
N PRO A 131 -11.48 8.07 0.77
CA PRO A 131 -12.63 8.47 -0.03
C PRO A 131 -13.00 9.96 0.15
N TYR A 132 -13.00 10.47 1.40
CA TYR A 132 -13.51 11.81 1.72
C TYR A 132 -12.51 12.74 2.42
N GLY A 133 -11.22 12.41 2.36
CA GLY A 133 -10.16 13.13 3.09
C GLY A 133 -9.96 12.63 4.53
N GLU A 134 -8.91 13.11 5.18
CA GLU A 134 -8.61 12.81 6.60
C GLU A 134 -9.26 13.82 7.58
N SER A 135 -9.93 14.83 7.06
CA SER A 135 -10.58 15.91 7.83
C SER A 135 -11.99 16.18 7.30
N GLY A 136 -12.86 16.68 8.17
CA GLY A 136 -14.25 16.98 7.82
C GLY A 136 -15.23 15.92 8.34
N PRO A 137 -16.54 16.15 8.16
CA PRO A 137 -17.59 15.34 8.77
C PRO A 137 -17.58 13.88 8.31
N GLU A 138 -17.09 13.60 7.10
CA GLU A 138 -17.07 12.25 6.50
C GLU A 138 -15.71 11.56 6.55
N ALA A 139 -14.71 12.14 7.22
CA ALA A 139 -13.35 11.58 7.28
C ALA A 139 -13.30 10.17 7.89
N GLY A 140 -14.26 9.84 8.77
CA GLY A 140 -14.40 8.51 9.37
C GLY A 140 -15.10 7.49 8.48
N SER A 141 -15.72 7.92 7.37
CA SER A 141 -16.52 7.06 6.49
C SER A 141 -15.63 6.18 5.61
N THR A 142 -16.03 4.92 5.45
CA THR A 142 -15.42 4.00 4.48
C THR A 142 -16.10 4.12 3.12
N GLY A 143 -15.35 4.01 2.03
CA GLY A 143 -15.90 4.08 0.69
C GLY A 143 -15.16 3.17 -0.28
N TYR A 144 -15.91 2.65 -1.25
CA TYR A 144 -15.42 2.08 -2.50
C TYR A 144 -15.77 3.03 -3.65
N ASP A 145 -15.34 2.68 -4.87
CA ASP A 145 -15.55 3.47 -6.09
C ASP A 145 -17.00 3.93 -6.29
N ALA A 146 -17.97 3.04 -6.06
CA ALA A 146 -19.39 3.35 -6.24
C ALA A 146 -19.99 4.30 -5.19
N THR A 147 -19.26 4.60 -4.11
CA THR A 147 -19.76 5.37 -2.97
C THR A 147 -18.97 6.64 -2.69
N ALA A 148 -17.75 6.76 -3.23
CA ALA A 148 -16.81 7.85 -2.97
C ALA A 148 -17.00 9.01 -3.96
#